data_AF-A0A1S8AU41-F1
#
_entry.id   AF-A0A1S8AU41-F1
#
_cell.length_a   1.000
_cell.length_b   1.000
_cell.length_c   1.000
_cell.angle_alpha   90.00
_cell.angle_beta   90.00
_cell.angle_gamma   90.00
#
_symmetry.space_group_name_H-M   'P 1'
#
loop_
_entity.id
_entity.type
_entity.pdbx_description
1 polymer ?
#
loop_
_entity_poly.entity_id
_entity_poly.type
_entity_poly.pdbx_seq_one_letter_code
_entity_poly.pdbx_strand_id
1 'polypeptide(L)'
;MKLAGTTTAAATLTGAAAAAGDDYETIEARGQTVRIGRGETFENKLIDLTTGEGFLLYVDGANATIRNVGFEGLYRGDSFMISIKAGAGDVLVENVYLGDGATKEGSSFVHGPGGVFMHPENDADVTFRRCNVQGFPNNGFYCSNTPYGGSVRFERCFGKNNGVTTFRCGSADDEIVDCVAYNDDTDYGPGYGGYGETDGRPVWVWNGGTVTIRDSHFAAGPYPYALVAGANGSPGSVDFQSGGVRGEIQRASGSTVDVASAVSSDPDLSVPDGVPTTPEEAATGEGSSDSAADSADGTDGDGLPNLLLVDGSSADATRYEFTVDGDVERSNAEGASIDDEDTIDGSTVRGSVADWKDAFRFDGDLAELTVDGPGTVLVNGDAVDPDDYGSDLPHVLEVSGDGTATSYEITVDGTIDLADDEPAAEATTVSGSTVQSSVTDGTQTFRFSGALTDVTFTDGTATITVDGEPIDPSEYGAHEILPHALVIDGTDADGPTTYALEVDGAIVKSDYRDASIDDEDVVEGRAVRGAVGNWLDAYWFDGDVVDFRLRGDAAVDVQYNARDQ
;
A
#
# COMPACT_ATOMS: atom_id res chain seq x y z
N MET A 1 -27.09 12.19 -36.22
CA MET A 1 -26.52 13.17 -37.18
C MET A 1 -26.82 14.59 -36.69
N LYS A 2 -25.87 15.17 -35.96
CA LYS A 2 -25.52 16.59 -35.86
C LYS A 2 -24.27 16.63 -34.98
N LEU A 3 -23.10 16.65 -35.62
CA LEU A 3 -21.84 16.97 -34.95
C LEU A 3 -21.95 18.41 -34.46
N ALA A 4 -21.74 18.64 -33.17
CA ALA A 4 -21.56 19.96 -32.61
C ALA A 4 -20.34 19.93 -31.68
N GLY A 5 -19.26 20.54 -32.16
CA GLY A 5 -18.16 21.14 -31.40
C GLY A 5 -17.60 20.36 -30.22
N THR A 6 -16.57 19.54 -30.46
CA THR A 6 -15.58 19.19 -29.45
C THR A 6 -14.81 20.46 -29.06
N THR A 7 -15.17 21.06 -27.93
CA THR A 7 -14.29 21.98 -27.21
C THR A 7 -13.29 21.11 -26.44
N THR A 8 -12.09 20.95 -26.99
CA THR A 8 -10.97 20.36 -26.27
C THR A 8 -10.52 21.35 -25.20
N ALA A 9 -11.04 21.22 -23.99
CA ALA A 9 -10.39 21.81 -22.83
C ALA A 9 -9.30 20.81 -22.40
N ALA A 10 -8.05 21.13 -22.70
CA ALA A 10 -6.93 20.55 -21.98
C ALA A 10 -7.04 21.09 -20.54
N ALA A 11 -7.63 20.30 -19.65
CA ALA A 11 -7.51 20.54 -18.22
C ALA A 11 -6.04 20.27 -17.87
N THR A 12 -5.25 21.33 -17.84
CA THR A 12 -4.04 21.34 -17.05
C THR A 12 -4.51 21.20 -15.61
N LEU A 13 -4.23 20.06 -14.98
CA LEU A 13 -4.37 19.89 -13.53
C LEU A 13 -3.34 20.79 -12.88
N THR A 14 -3.70 22.06 -12.71
CA THR A 14 -3.06 22.93 -11.73
C THR A 14 -3.47 22.40 -10.36
N GLY A 15 -2.48 21.88 -9.61
CA GLY A 15 -2.67 21.32 -8.28
C GLY A 15 -3.58 22.20 -7.42
N ALA A 16 -4.77 21.68 -7.14
CA ALA A 16 -5.57 22.14 -6.03
C ALA A 16 -5.00 21.48 -4.78
N ALA A 17 -4.82 22.27 -3.73
CA ALA A 17 -4.11 21.91 -2.52
C ALA A 17 -4.59 20.58 -1.92
N ALA A 18 -3.63 19.69 -1.65
CA ALA A 18 -3.80 18.56 -0.77
C ALA A 18 -4.30 19.06 0.58
N ALA A 19 -5.52 18.67 0.96
CA ALA A 19 -5.88 18.63 2.36
C ALA A 19 -5.17 17.40 2.93
N ALA A 20 -4.19 17.63 3.80
CA ALA A 20 -3.57 16.58 4.59
C ALA A 20 -4.68 15.92 5.44
N GLY A 21 -4.97 14.63 5.18
CA GLY A 21 -5.95 13.88 5.96
C GLY A 21 -6.36 12.49 5.43
N ASP A 22 -6.38 12.25 4.11
CA ASP A 22 -6.92 11.00 3.54
C ASP A 22 -5.92 10.39 2.51
N ASP A 23 -5.70 9.07 2.55
CA ASP A 23 -4.72 8.31 1.72
C ASP A 23 -5.04 8.27 0.20
N TYR A 24 -6.04 9.03 -0.24
CA TYR A 24 -6.50 9.10 -1.62
C TYR A 24 -7.00 10.51 -1.98
N GLU A 25 -7.03 10.82 -3.29
CA GLU A 25 -7.61 12.07 -3.78
C GLU A 25 -9.08 11.86 -4.15
N THR A 26 -9.98 12.66 -3.58
CA THR A 26 -11.39 12.70 -3.99
C THR A 26 -11.62 13.63 -5.18
N ILE A 27 -12.24 13.11 -6.24
CA ILE A 27 -12.58 13.85 -7.47
C ILE A 27 -14.09 13.86 -7.68
N GLU A 28 -14.71 15.03 -7.57
CA GLU A 28 -16.12 15.22 -7.92
C GLU A 28 -16.36 15.02 -9.42
N ALA A 29 -17.33 14.19 -9.78
CA ALA A 29 -17.79 14.02 -11.15
C ALA A 29 -18.50 15.28 -11.66
N ARG A 30 -18.09 15.78 -12.83
CA ARG A 30 -18.66 16.96 -13.50
C ARG A 30 -18.84 16.76 -15.02
N GLY A 31 -18.90 15.50 -15.46
CA GLY A 31 -19.00 15.13 -16.88
C GLY A 31 -17.66 14.98 -17.58
N GLN A 32 -16.53 14.93 -16.85
CA GLN A 32 -15.20 14.84 -17.44
C GLN A 32 -14.84 13.44 -17.96
N THR A 33 -13.89 13.43 -18.90
CA THR A 33 -13.18 12.23 -19.33
C THR A 33 -11.71 12.39 -18.98
N VAL A 34 -11.17 11.46 -18.21
CA VAL A 34 -9.73 11.33 -17.95
C VAL A 34 -9.17 10.35 -18.96
N ARG A 35 -8.15 10.76 -19.71
CA ARG A 35 -7.44 9.87 -20.64
C ARG A 35 -6.21 9.32 -19.95
N ILE A 36 -5.98 8.02 -20.12
CA ILE A 36 -4.84 7.30 -19.56
C ILE A 36 -4.03 6.78 -20.73
N GLY A 37 -2.88 7.42 -20.94
CA GLY A 37 -1.96 7.19 -22.01
C GLY A 37 -1.00 6.03 -21.76
N ARG A 38 0.00 5.91 -22.64
CA ARG A 38 0.92 4.77 -22.61
C ARG A 38 1.84 4.86 -21.40
N GLY A 39 1.90 3.81 -20.59
CA GLY A 39 2.74 3.78 -19.39
C GLY A 39 2.21 4.61 -18.23
N GLU A 40 1.02 5.21 -18.36
CA GLU A 40 0.44 6.06 -17.32
C GLU A 40 -0.30 5.21 -16.29
N THR A 41 -0.21 5.65 -15.03
CA THR A 41 -0.95 5.09 -13.90
C THR A 41 -1.97 6.12 -13.41
N PHE A 42 -3.21 5.68 -13.20
CA PHE A 42 -4.26 6.43 -12.53
C PHE A 42 -4.64 5.69 -11.24
N GLU A 43 -4.26 6.25 -10.08
CA GLU A 43 -4.39 5.51 -8.82
C GLU A 43 -4.71 6.34 -7.58
N ASN A 44 -5.19 5.64 -6.55
CA ASN A 44 -5.55 6.14 -5.23
C ASN A 44 -6.55 7.29 -5.31
N LYS A 45 -7.70 7.01 -5.95
CA LYS A 45 -8.75 8.00 -6.22
C LYS A 45 -10.11 7.54 -5.71
N LEU A 46 -10.82 8.44 -5.06
CA LEU A 46 -12.24 8.31 -4.80
C LEU A 46 -13.00 9.22 -5.79
N ILE A 47 -13.80 8.62 -6.67
CA ILE A 47 -14.60 9.36 -7.65
C ILE A 47 -16.00 9.55 -7.09
N ASP A 48 -16.32 10.78 -6.70
CA ASP A 48 -17.64 11.14 -6.16
C ASP A 48 -18.66 11.37 -7.28
N LEU A 49 -19.60 10.45 -7.44
CA LEU A 49 -20.71 10.47 -8.40
C LEU A 49 -22.00 11.08 -7.82
N THR A 50 -22.00 11.53 -6.56
CA THR A 50 -23.20 12.06 -5.89
C THR A 50 -23.72 13.35 -6.52
N THR A 51 -22.90 14.03 -7.32
CA THR A 51 -23.29 15.17 -8.15
C THR A 51 -24.32 14.80 -9.23
N GLY A 52 -24.40 13.52 -9.62
CA GLY A 52 -25.23 13.01 -10.70
C GLY A 52 -24.65 13.21 -12.11
N GLU A 53 -23.45 13.78 -12.22
CA GLU A 53 -22.75 13.98 -13.48
C GLU A 53 -21.86 12.78 -13.86
N GLY A 54 -21.40 12.74 -15.11
CA GLY A 54 -20.57 11.65 -15.63
C GLY A 54 -19.10 11.70 -15.18
N PHE A 55 -18.45 10.54 -15.14
CA PHE A 55 -16.99 10.42 -15.09
C PHE A 55 -16.55 9.22 -15.92
N LEU A 56 -15.62 9.43 -16.86
CA LEU A 56 -15.10 8.38 -17.74
C LEU A 56 -13.58 8.28 -17.62
N LEU A 57 -13.09 7.08 -17.29
CA LEU A 57 -11.70 6.70 -17.50
C LEU A 57 -11.56 6.11 -18.92
N TYR A 58 -10.78 6.77 -19.78
CA TYR A 58 -10.54 6.36 -21.15
C TYR A 58 -9.08 5.94 -21.35
N VAL A 59 -8.81 4.64 -21.35
CA VAL A 59 -7.48 4.09 -21.58
C VAL A 59 -7.21 4.05 -23.07
N ASP A 60 -6.27 4.87 -23.55
CA ASP A 60 -5.89 4.95 -24.97
C ASP A 60 -4.41 4.68 -25.25
N GLY A 61 -3.64 4.35 -24.21
CA GLY A 61 -2.28 3.87 -24.34
C GLY A 61 -2.07 2.48 -23.74
N ALA A 62 -1.10 1.77 -24.32
CA ALA A 62 -0.64 0.48 -23.84
C ALA A 62 0.21 0.60 -22.57
N ASN A 63 0.32 -0.49 -21.81
CA ASN A 63 1.04 -0.58 -20.53
C ASN A 63 0.50 0.43 -19.51
N ALA A 64 -0.81 0.66 -19.53
CA ALA A 64 -1.49 1.59 -18.64
C ALA A 64 -2.04 0.85 -17.41
N THR A 65 -2.11 1.56 -16.28
CA THR A 65 -2.61 1.02 -15.01
C THR A 65 -3.73 1.90 -14.46
N ILE A 66 -4.83 1.27 -14.05
CA ILE A 66 -5.82 1.85 -13.14
C ILE A 66 -5.72 1.02 -11.86
N ARG A 67 -5.43 1.66 -10.72
CA ARG A 67 -5.23 0.96 -9.45
C ARG A 67 -5.94 1.71 -8.33
N ASN A 68 -6.54 1.01 -7.37
CA ASN A 68 -7.06 1.64 -6.15
C ASN A 68 -8.03 2.79 -6.45
N VAL A 69 -9.12 2.46 -7.16
CA VAL A 69 -10.12 3.47 -7.56
C VAL A 69 -11.51 3.07 -7.08
N GLY A 70 -12.05 3.87 -6.17
CA GLY A 70 -13.43 3.78 -5.73
C GLY A 70 -14.34 4.72 -6.50
N PHE A 71 -15.55 4.28 -6.83
CA PHE A 71 -16.61 5.14 -7.34
C PHE A 71 -17.74 5.21 -6.32
N GLU A 72 -17.87 6.36 -5.65
CA GLU A 72 -18.85 6.60 -4.61
C GLU A 72 -20.15 7.16 -5.20
N GLY A 73 -21.26 6.51 -4.91
CA GLY A 73 -22.59 6.97 -5.27
C GLY A 73 -23.16 6.32 -6.54
N LEU A 74 -24.48 6.21 -6.54
CA LEU A 74 -25.26 5.60 -7.62
C LEU A 74 -25.11 6.39 -8.94
N TYR A 75 -24.54 5.76 -9.96
CA TYR A 75 -24.31 6.38 -11.26
C TYR A 75 -25.61 6.64 -12.04
N ARG A 76 -25.80 7.86 -12.55
CA ARG A 76 -27.02 8.26 -13.30
C ARG A 76 -26.75 8.73 -14.74
N GLY A 77 -25.53 8.53 -15.23
CA GLY A 77 -25.14 8.90 -16.60
C GLY A 77 -25.52 7.85 -17.64
N ASP A 78 -24.99 7.99 -18.85
CA ASP A 78 -25.31 7.16 -20.01
C ASP A 78 -24.12 6.41 -20.62
N SER A 79 -22.91 6.61 -20.09
CA SER A 79 -21.67 6.04 -20.60
C SER A 79 -21.24 4.77 -19.85
N PHE A 80 -20.16 4.16 -20.32
CA PHE A 80 -19.39 3.24 -19.48
C PHE A 80 -18.49 4.06 -18.54
N MET A 81 -18.12 3.49 -17.39
CA MET A 81 -17.24 4.14 -16.41
C MET A 81 -15.76 4.01 -16.80
N ILE A 82 -15.39 2.84 -17.34
CA ILE A 82 -14.05 2.56 -17.86
C ILE A 82 -14.16 2.11 -19.32
N SER A 83 -13.39 2.72 -20.20
CA SER A 83 -13.36 2.35 -21.61
C SER A 83 -11.92 2.16 -22.10
N ILE A 84 -11.64 1.01 -22.70
CA ILE A 84 -10.28 0.56 -23.01
C ILE A 84 -10.09 0.41 -24.52
N LYS A 85 -9.15 1.18 -25.06
CA LYS A 85 -8.70 1.19 -26.46
C LYS A 85 -7.19 1.45 -26.54
N ALA A 86 -6.42 0.62 -25.84
CA ALA A 86 -4.98 0.79 -25.61
C ALA A 86 -4.09 0.46 -26.83
N GLY A 87 -4.66 -0.12 -27.90
CA GLY A 87 -3.86 -0.67 -28.99
C GLY A 87 -3.29 -2.02 -28.58
N ALA A 88 -1.97 -2.21 -28.64
CA ALA A 88 -1.29 -3.47 -28.28
C ALA A 88 -0.29 -3.26 -27.13
N GLY A 89 -0.21 -4.22 -26.22
CA GLY A 89 0.57 -4.21 -24.97
C GLY A 89 -0.30 -4.68 -23.81
N ASP A 90 0.05 -4.33 -22.58
CA ASP A 90 -0.68 -4.79 -21.39
C ASP A 90 -1.54 -3.66 -20.81
N VAL A 91 -2.67 -3.98 -20.16
CA VAL A 91 -3.43 -3.02 -19.36
C VAL A 91 -3.81 -3.69 -18.05
N LEU A 92 -3.51 -3.05 -16.93
CA LEU A 92 -3.90 -3.51 -15.61
C LEU A 92 -5.00 -2.61 -15.07
N VAL A 93 -6.11 -3.22 -14.65
CA VAL A 93 -7.15 -2.56 -13.86
C VAL A 93 -7.28 -3.37 -12.58
N GLU A 94 -6.79 -2.84 -11.47
CA GLU A 94 -6.77 -3.56 -10.20
C GLU A 94 -7.34 -2.79 -9.03
N ASN A 95 -7.94 -3.51 -8.09
CA ASN A 95 -8.52 -2.95 -6.88
C ASN A 95 -9.49 -1.80 -7.16
N VAL A 96 -10.51 -2.07 -7.98
CA VAL A 96 -11.49 -1.06 -8.41
C VAL A 96 -12.87 -1.41 -7.88
N TYR A 97 -13.53 -0.44 -7.23
CA TYR A 97 -14.92 -0.57 -6.78
C TYR A 97 -15.89 0.24 -7.64
N LEU A 98 -16.82 -0.48 -8.27
CA LEU A 98 -17.98 -0.02 -9.01
C LEU A 98 -19.23 -0.74 -8.47
N GLY A 99 -19.34 -0.90 -7.15
CA GLY A 99 -20.40 -1.68 -6.51
C GLY A 99 -21.70 -0.92 -6.24
N ASP A 100 -21.67 0.41 -6.26
CA ASP A 100 -22.88 1.23 -6.05
C ASP A 100 -23.83 1.22 -7.26
N GLY A 101 -23.33 0.73 -8.40
CA GLY A 101 -24.10 0.47 -9.61
C GLY A 101 -24.63 1.72 -10.31
N ALA A 102 -25.65 1.54 -11.13
CA ALA A 102 -26.19 2.61 -11.96
C ALA A 102 -27.71 2.49 -12.21
N THR A 103 -28.34 3.61 -12.57
CA THR A 103 -29.73 3.65 -13.03
C THR A 103 -29.82 4.06 -14.50
N LYS A 104 -31.00 3.91 -15.10
CA LYS A 104 -31.26 4.35 -16.49
C LYS A 104 -31.75 5.80 -16.56
N GLU A 105 -31.82 6.53 -15.45
CA GLU A 105 -32.47 7.84 -15.38
C GLU A 105 -31.89 8.87 -16.37
N GLY A 106 -30.60 8.78 -16.70
CA GLY A 106 -29.93 9.66 -17.68
C GLY A 106 -29.71 9.05 -19.05
N SER A 107 -30.06 7.78 -19.30
CA SER A 107 -29.67 7.08 -20.54
C SER A 107 -30.79 6.97 -21.57
N SER A 108 -30.44 7.22 -22.83
CA SER A 108 -31.29 6.91 -23.99
C SER A 108 -30.96 5.57 -24.65
N PHE A 109 -29.91 4.89 -24.18
CA PHE A 109 -29.49 3.60 -24.70
C PHE A 109 -30.34 2.47 -24.11
N VAL A 110 -30.68 1.49 -24.95
CA VAL A 110 -31.58 0.40 -24.59
C VAL A 110 -31.14 -0.39 -23.36
N HIS A 111 -29.83 -0.60 -23.21
CA HIS A 111 -29.25 -1.28 -22.05
C HIS A 111 -28.79 -0.33 -20.94
N GLY A 112 -28.85 1.00 -21.12
CA GLY A 112 -28.31 1.93 -20.13
C GLY A 112 -26.78 1.93 -20.03
N PRO A 113 -26.23 2.55 -18.95
CA PRO A 113 -24.79 2.60 -18.69
C PRO A 113 -24.22 1.23 -18.29
N GLY A 114 -22.92 1.05 -18.45
CA GLY A 114 -22.20 -0.17 -18.05
C GLY A 114 -20.93 0.12 -17.25
N GLY A 115 -20.33 -0.91 -16.64
CA GLY A 115 -19.10 -0.73 -15.87
C GLY A 115 -17.91 -0.47 -16.81
N VAL A 116 -17.53 -1.51 -17.56
CA VAL A 116 -16.34 -1.53 -18.41
C VAL A 116 -16.68 -1.88 -19.86
N PHE A 117 -16.03 -1.20 -20.81
CA PHE A 117 -16.11 -1.51 -22.24
C PHE A 117 -14.74 -1.59 -22.94
N MET A 118 -14.42 -2.76 -23.48
CA MET A 118 -13.25 -2.99 -24.32
C MET A 118 -13.61 -2.83 -25.81
N HIS A 119 -12.90 -1.95 -26.51
CA HIS A 119 -13.16 -1.65 -27.92
C HIS A 119 -12.68 -2.77 -28.87
N PRO A 120 -13.28 -2.92 -30.06
CA PRO A 120 -12.89 -3.93 -31.06
C PRO A 120 -11.53 -3.69 -31.74
N GLU A 121 -10.91 -2.54 -31.52
CA GLU A 121 -9.58 -2.19 -32.03
C GLU A 121 -8.52 -2.27 -30.90
N ASN A 122 -8.83 -2.98 -29.82
CA ASN A 122 -7.91 -3.21 -28.71
C ASN A 122 -7.25 -4.58 -28.86
N ASP A 123 -5.98 -4.58 -29.25
CA ASP A 123 -5.12 -5.76 -29.35
C ASP A 123 -4.32 -6.03 -28.05
N ALA A 124 -4.63 -5.31 -26.97
CA ALA A 124 -3.93 -5.38 -25.70
C ALA A 124 -4.47 -6.53 -24.82
N ASP A 125 -3.58 -7.08 -24.01
CA ASP A 125 -3.91 -8.06 -22.99
C ASP A 125 -4.34 -7.30 -21.73
N VAL A 126 -5.60 -7.45 -21.35
CA VAL A 126 -6.21 -6.69 -20.25
C VAL A 126 -6.43 -7.58 -19.05
N THR A 127 -5.81 -7.25 -17.92
CA THR A 127 -6.04 -7.92 -16.64
C THR A 127 -6.95 -7.05 -15.77
N PHE A 128 -8.07 -7.62 -15.36
CA PHE A 128 -8.90 -7.09 -14.26
C PHE A 128 -8.60 -7.93 -13.02
N ARG A 129 -8.09 -7.29 -11.96
CA ARG A 129 -7.73 -7.97 -10.71
C ARG A 129 -8.45 -7.31 -9.54
N ARG A 130 -9.09 -8.08 -8.65
CA ARG A 130 -9.74 -7.48 -7.45
C ARG A 130 -10.73 -6.36 -7.79
N CYS A 131 -11.52 -6.59 -8.84
CA CYS A 131 -12.51 -5.60 -9.27
C CYS A 131 -13.90 -6.01 -8.80
N ASN A 132 -14.62 -5.06 -8.20
CA ASN A 132 -15.99 -5.23 -7.73
C ASN A 132 -16.94 -4.43 -8.64
N VAL A 133 -17.75 -5.09 -9.47
CA VAL A 133 -18.66 -4.41 -10.41
C VAL A 133 -20.09 -4.93 -10.27
N GLN A 134 -20.99 -4.07 -9.79
CA GLN A 134 -22.35 -4.48 -9.47
C GLN A 134 -23.40 -3.51 -10.03
N GLY A 135 -24.62 -3.98 -10.19
CA GLY A 135 -25.79 -3.11 -10.36
C GLY A 135 -25.82 -2.28 -11.64
N PHE A 136 -25.00 -2.59 -12.66
CA PHE A 136 -25.07 -1.86 -13.93
C PHE A 136 -26.21 -2.42 -14.82
N PRO A 137 -27.10 -1.56 -15.36
CA PRO A 137 -28.18 -2.02 -16.24
C PRO A 137 -27.71 -2.70 -17.54
N ASN A 138 -26.45 -2.48 -17.91
CA ASN A 138 -25.79 -3.06 -19.07
C ASN A 138 -24.86 -4.21 -18.63
N ASN A 139 -23.63 -4.26 -19.13
CA ASN A 139 -22.65 -5.27 -18.71
C ASN A 139 -21.80 -4.70 -17.56
N GLY A 140 -21.36 -5.58 -16.65
CA GLY A 140 -20.29 -5.24 -15.71
C GLY A 140 -18.97 -5.09 -16.47
N PHE A 141 -18.50 -6.18 -17.07
CA PHE A 141 -17.34 -6.23 -17.96
C PHE A 141 -17.73 -6.61 -19.38
N TYR A 142 -17.72 -5.63 -20.29
CA TYR A 142 -18.00 -5.84 -21.71
C TYR A 142 -16.69 -6.04 -22.50
N CYS A 143 -16.22 -7.28 -22.56
CA CYS A 143 -15.03 -7.67 -23.30
C CYS A 143 -15.31 -8.68 -24.43
N SER A 144 -16.53 -8.69 -24.99
CA SER A 144 -16.88 -9.62 -26.10
C SER A 144 -16.16 -9.36 -27.43
N ASN A 145 -15.25 -8.39 -27.45
CA ASN A 145 -14.47 -7.99 -28.61
C ASN A 145 -13.10 -8.66 -28.68
N THR A 146 -12.68 -9.36 -27.62
CA THR A 146 -11.45 -10.16 -27.58
C THR A 146 -11.31 -11.17 -28.74
N PRO A 147 -12.38 -11.74 -29.35
CA PRO A 147 -12.22 -12.57 -30.55
C PRO A 147 -11.65 -11.84 -31.78
N TYR A 148 -11.63 -10.50 -31.76
CA TYR A 148 -11.12 -9.66 -32.85
C TYR A 148 -9.72 -9.11 -32.59
N GLY A 149 -9.19 -9.26 -31.36
CA GLY A 149 -7.89 -8.72 -30.95
C GLY A 149 -7.75 -8.71 -29.41
N GLY A 150 -6.52 -8.92 -28.94
CA GLY A 150 -6.18 -8.91 -27.50
C GLY A 150 -6.79 -10.07 -26.72
N SER A 151 -6.67 -9.99 -25.40
CA SER A 151 -7.24 -10.95 -24.46
C SER A 151 -7.76 -10.24 -23.21
N VAL A 152 -8.59 -10.95 -22.44
CA VAL A 152 -8.97 -10.52 -21.10
C VAL A 152 -8.76 -11.61 -20.07
N ARG A 153 -8.13 -11.26 -18.95
CA ARG A 153 -8.01 -12.10 -17.77
C ARG A 153 -8.71 -11.43 -16.60
N PHE A 154 -9.69 -12.12 -16.02
CA PHE A 154 -10.33 -11.72 -14.77
C PHE A 154 -9.72 -12.56 -13.64
N GLU A 155 -9.15 -11.90 -12.65
CA GLU A 155 -8.52 -12.53 -11.48
C GLU A 155 -9.18 -11.99 -10.22
N ARG A 156 -9.80 -12.84 -9.40
CA ARG A 156 -10.39 -12.41 -8.13
C ARG A 156 -11.32 -11.23 -8.34
N CYS A 157 -12.28 -11.35 -9.24
CA CYS A 157 -13.26 -10.29 -9.48
C CYS A 157 -14.62 -10.69 -8.92
N PHE A 158 -15.33 -9.72 -8.36
CA PHE A 158 -16.70 -9.86 -7.92
C PHE A 158 -17.64 -9.12 -8.86
N GLY A 159 -18.80 -9.70 -9.16
CA GLY A 159 -19.86 -8.89 -9.73
C GLY A 159 -21.26 -9.43 -9.57
N LYS A 160 -22.21 -8.51 -9.41
CA LYS A 160 -23.55 -8.84 -8.94
C LYS A 160 -24.60 -8.01 -9.66
N ASN A 161 -25.70 -8.64 -10.11
CA ASN A 161 -26.85 -7.93 -10.70
C ASN A 161 -26.48 -6.97 -11.84
N ASN A 162 -25.65 -7.43 -12.78
CA ASN A 162 -25.37 -6.70 -14.01
C ASN A 162 -26.34 -7.16 -15.12
N GLY A 163 -27.14 -6.25 -15.65
CA GLY A 163 -28.37 -6.54 -16.39
C GLY A 163 -28.24 -7.34 -17.68
N VAL A 164 -27.11 -7.21 -18.37
CA VAL A 164 -26.80 -8.02 -19.56
C VAL A 164 -25.97 -9.24 -19.18
N THR A 165 -24.82 -9.01 -18.54
CA THR A 165 -23.96 -10.02 -17.92
C THR A 165 -22.88 -9.37 -17.05
N THR A 166 -22.34 -10.09 -16.06
CA THR A 166 -21.15 -9.64 -15.32
C THR A 166 -19.89 -9.81 -16.16
N PHE A 167 -19.51 -11.05 -16.49
CA PHE A 167 -18.33 -11.35 -17.31
C PHE A 167 -18.72 -11.63 -18.75
N ARG A 168 -18.26 -10.81 -19.69
CA ARG A 168 -18.45 -11.04 -21.13
C ARG A 168 -17.12 -11.07 -21.86
N CYS A 169 -16.79 -12.20 -22.47
CA CYS A 169 -15.52 -12.46 -23.17
C CYS A 169 -15.73 -13.49 -24.28
N GLY A 170 -14.70 -13.93 -25.01
CA GLY A 170 -14.88 -14.93 -26.07
C GLY A 170 -13.65 -15.35 -26.86
N SER A 171 -12.45 -14.87 -26.58
CA SER A 171 -11.20 -15.34 -27.19
C SER A 171 -10.75 -16.68 -26.61
N ALA A 172 -9.80 -17.33 -27.29
CA ALA A 172 -9.16 -18.55 -26.78
C ALA A 172 -8.17 -18.26 -25.63
N ASP A 173 -7.68 -17.03 -25.57
CA ASP A 173 -6.72 -16.57 -24.57
C ASP A 173 -7.41 -15.90 -23.36
N ASP A 174 -8.75 -15.86 -23.36
CA ASP A 174 -9.50 -15.26 -22.25
C ASP A 174 -9.64 -16.24 -21.08
N GLU A 175 -9.47 -15.70 -19.87
CA GLU A 175 -9.52 -16.48 -18.64
C GLU A 175 -10.38 -15.81 -17.56
N ILE A 176 -11.16 -16.60 -16.84
CA ILE A 176 -11.88 -16.20 -15.62
C ILE A 176 -11.35 -17.08 -14.48
N VAL A 177 -10.63 -16.48 -13.52
CA VAL A 177 -9.95 -17.20 -12.45
C VAL A 177 -10.30 -16.60 -11.10
N ASP A 178 -10.74 -17.45 -10.18
CA ASP A 178 -11.05 -17.07 -8.80
C ASP A 178 -12.13 -15.97 -8.69
N CYS A 179 -13.05 -15.93 -9.65
CA CYS A 179 -14.09 -14.90 -9.72
C CYS A 179 -15.41 -15.39 -9.14
N VAL A 180 -16.17 -14.48 -8.53
CA VAL A 180 -17.52 -14.74 -8.06
C VAL A 180 -18.50 -13.83 -8.78
N ALA A 181 -19.57 -14.40 -9.34
CA ALA A 181 -20.67 -13.58 -9.82
C ALA A 181 -22.04 -14.22 -9.65
N TYR A 182 -23.00 -13.45 -9.17
CA TYR A 182 -24.35 -13.95 -9.02
C TYR A 182 -25.40 -12.87 -9.20
N ASN A 183 -26.65 -13.30 -9.28
CA ASN A 183 -27.77 -12.39 -9.22
C ASN A 183 -28.68 -12.69 -8.02
N ASP A 184 -29.34 -11.68 -7.47
CA ASP A 184 -30.33 -11.77 -6.41
C ASP A 184 -31.40 -10.66 -6.56
N ASP A 185 -32.06 -10.29 -5.47
CA ASP A 185 -33.12 -9.27 -5.40
C ASP A 185 -32.66 -7.91 -4.84
N THR A 186 -31.34 -7.64 -4.83
CA THR A 186 -30.80 -6.34 -4.38
C THR A 186 -31.34 -5.19 -5.24
N ASP A 187 -31.89 -4.17 -4.58
CA ASP A 187 -32.41 -2.95 -5.20
C ASP A 187 -31.37 -1.81 -5.14
N TYR A 188 -30.86 -1.41 -6.30
CA TYR A 188 -29.89 -0.31 -6.44
C TYR A 188 -30.56 1.07 -6.55
N GLY A 189 -31.89 1.16 -6.60
CA GLY A 189 -32.61 2.42 -6.51
C GLY A 189 -33.61 2.72 -7.65
N PRO A 190 -34.29 3.88 -7.57
CA PRO A 190 -35.35 4.26 -8.50
C PRO A 190 -34.81 4.53 -9.91
N GLY A 191 -35.67 4.41 -10.91
CA GLY A 191 -35.27 4.70 -12.29
C GLY A 191 -34.29 3.68 -12.90
N TYR A 192 -34.13 2.54 -12.24
CA TYR A 192 -33.88 1.25 -12.88
C TYR A 192 -35.07 0.90 -13.80
N GLY A 193 -35.21 1.72 -14.85
CA GLY A 193 -36.39 1.86 -15.67
C GLY A 193 -36.59 0.63 -16.53
N GLY A 194 -37.33 -0.34 -16.00
CA GLY A 194 -38.03 -1.36 -16.76
C GLY A 194 -37.18 -2.01 -17.85
N TYR A 195 -36.12 -2.69 -17.44
CA TYR A 195 -35.97 -4.04 -17.96
C TYR A 195 -36.53 -4.96 -16.89
N GLY A 196 -37.38 -5.89 -17.29
CA GLY A 196 -37.29 -7.18 -16.64
C GLY A 196 -35.85 -7.62 -16.89
N GLU A 197 -34.95 -7.39 -15.94
CA GLU A 197 -33.78 -8.21 -15.82
C GLU A 197 -34.32 -9.56 -15.34
N THR A 198 -34.95 -10.26 -16.28
CA THR A 198 -35.29 -11.68 -16.19
C THR A 198 -34.26 -12.48 -16.95
N ASP A 199 -33.21 -11.85 -17.50
CA ASP A 199 -32.28 -12.50 -18.42
C ASP A 199 -30.80 -12.13 -18.17
N GLY A 200 -30.46 -11.32 -17.17
CA GLY A 200 -29.07 -11.12 -16.71
C GLY A 200 -28.43 -12.45 -16.30
N ARG A 201 -27.09 -12.51 -16.38
CA ARG A 201 -26.33 -13.74 -16.11
C ARG A 201 -24.92 -13.42 -15.58
N PRO A 202 -24.36 -14.25 -14.71
CA PRO A 202 -22.96 -14.13 -14.30
C PRO A 202 -21.98 -14.12 -15.49
N VAL A 203 -22.09 -15.10 -16.39
CA VAL A 203 -21.13 -15.28 -17.49
C VAL A 203 -21.81 -15.39 -18.84
N TRP A 204 -21.29 -14.64 -19.82
CA TRP A 204 -21.64 -14.81 -21.22
C TRP A 204 -20.39 -14.90 -22.09
N VAL A 205 -20.07 -16.12 -22.51
CA VAL A 205 -19.02 -16.38 -23.49
C VAL A 205 -19.58 -16.20 -24.90
N TRP A 206 -19.06 -15.20 -25.58
CA TRP A 206 -19.44 -14.83 -26.94
C TRP A 206 -18.89 -15.84 -27.96
N ASN A 207 -19.14 -15.59 -29.25
CA ASN A 207 -18.57 -16.41 -30.31
C ASN A 207 -17.09 -16.08 -30.56
N GLY A 208 -16.23 -17.09 -30.54
CA GLY A 208 -14.79 -16.94 -30.74
C GLY A 208 -14.03 -18.23 -30.42
N GLY A 209 -13.02 -18.12 -29.55
CA GLY A 209 -12.25 -19.24 -29.03
C GLY A 209 -12.87 -19.91 -27.80
N THR A 210 -12.14 -20.85 -27.20
CA THR A 210 -12.52 -21.48 -25.94
C THR A 210 -12.05 -20.64 -24.78
N VAL A 211 -12.98 -20.07 -24.02
CA VAL A 211 -12.67 -19.34 -22.77
C VAL A 211 -12.42 -20.36 -21.66
N THR A 212 -11.37 -20.14 -20.86
CA THR A 212 -11.06 -20.99 -19.70
C THR A 212 -11.61 -20.39 -18.41
N ILE A 213 -12.22 -21.23 -17.57
CA ILE A 213 -12.74 -20.83 -16.26
C ILE A 213 -12.16 -21.74 -15.18
N ARG A 214 -11.55 -21.16 -14.14
CA ARG A 214 -10.95 -21.89 -12.99
C ARG A 214 -11.37 -21.25 -11.67
N ASP A 215 -11.60 -22.09 -10.68
CA ASP A 215 -11.83 -21.72 -9.27
C ASP A 215 -12.89 -20.62 -9.12
N SER A 216 -13.86 -20.57 -10.04
CA SER A 216 -14.83 -19.48 -10.12
C SER A 216 -16.24 -19.95 -9.81
N HIS A 217 -17.02 -19.07 -9.19
CA HIS A 217 -18.29 -19.40 -8.59
C HIS A 217 -19.43 -18.54 -9.13
N PHE A 218 -20.44 -19.18 -9.71
CA PHE A 218 -21.54 -18.49 -10.37
C PHE A 218 -22.91 -18.95 -9.91
N ALA A 219 -23.83 -18.02 -9.69
CA ALA A 219 -25.24 -18.36 -9.46
C ALA A 219 -26.20 -17.49 -10.27
N ALA A 220 -27.14 -18.14 -10.95
CA ALA A 220 -28.16 -17.45 -11.74
C ALA A 220 -29.12 -16.63 -10.86
N GLY A 221 -29.33 -17.06 -9.62
CA GLY A 221 -30.33 -16.42 -8.75
C GLY A 221 -31.75 -16.54 -9.31
N PRO A 222 -32.52 -15.44 -9.37
CA PRO A 222 -33.86 -15.46 -9.98
C PRO A 222 -33.84 -15.55 -11.51
N TYR A 223 -32.66 -15.56 -12.13
CA TYR A 223 -32.50 -15.53 -13.59
C TYR A 223 -32.41 -16.92 -14.20
N PRO A 224 -32.72 -17.08 -15.50
CA PRO A 224 -32.71 -18.37 -16.19
C PRO A 224 -31.34 -19.03 -16.24
N TYR A 225 -30.27 -18.26 -16.44
CA TYR A 225 -28.96 -18.82 -16.78
C TYR A 225 -27.84 -18.27 -15.89
N ALA A 226 -27.00 -19.17 -15.38
CA ALA A 226 -25.75 -18.82 -14.71
C ALA A 226 -24.63 -18.57 -15.73
N LEU A 227 -24.65 -19.31 -16.84
CA LEU A 227 -23.68 -19.21 -17.92
C LEU A 227 -24.37 -19.38 -19.28
N VAL A 228 -24.01 -18.54 -20.24
CA VAL A 228 -24.43 -18.67 -21.64
C VAL A 228 -23.19 -18.74 -22.53
N ALA A 229 -23.17 -19.69 -23.45
CA ALA A 229 -22.15 -19.77 -24.50
C ALA A 229 -22.77 -19.58 -25.88
N GLY A 230 -22.16 -18.71 -26.69
CA GLY A 230 -22.57 -18.35 -28.05
C GLY A 230 -23.53 -17.17 -28.10
N ALA A 231 -23.57 -16.54 -29.27
CA ALA A 231 -24.40 -15.38 -29.53
C ALA A 231 -24.63 -15.17 -31.03
N ASN A 232 -25.67 -14.42 -31.39
CA ASN A 232 -25.96 -14.02 -32.77
C ASN A 232 -25.95 -15.18 -33.80
N GLY A 233 -26.42 -16.36 -33.39
CA GLY A 233 -26.46 -17.55 -34.24
C GLY A 233 -25.09 -18.23 -34.46
N SER A 234 -24.06 -17.79 -33.74
CA SER A 234 -22.70 -18.35 -33.79
C SER A 234 -22.33 -19.03 -32.47
N PRO A 235 -21.62 -20.17 -32.50
CA PRO A 235 -21.22 -20.89 -31.30
C PRO A 235 -20.08 -20.17 -30.55
N GLY A 236 -20.09 -20.27 -29.24
CA GLY A 236 -18.95 -20.02 -28.34
C GLY A 236 -18.48 -21.34 -27.73
N SER A 237 -17.35 -21.31 -27.03
CA SER A 237 -16.76 -22.49 -26.39
C SER A 237 -16.24 -22.15 -25.00
N VAL A 238 -16.49 -23.03 -24.03
CA VAL A 238 -16.07 -22.85 -22.64
C VAL A 238 -15.46 -24.14 -22.12
N ASP A 239 -14.32 -24.02 -21.45
CA ASP A 239 -13.71 -25.07 -20.63
C ASP A 239 -13.77 -24.63 -19.15
N PHE A 240 -14.71 -25.22 -18.39
CA PHE A 240 -14.96 -24.88 -16.98
C PHE A 240 -14.36 -25.95 -16.06
N GLN A 241 -13.22 -25.63 -15.47
CA GLN A 241 -12.29 -26.59 -14.88
C GLN A 241 -12.52 -26.84 -13.38
N SER A 242 -12.84 -25.80 -12.59
CA SER A 242 -13.02 -25.88 -11.13
C SER A 242 -13.88 -24.71 -10.61
N GLY A 243 -14.36 -24.80 -9.36
CA GLY A 243 -15.23 -23.80 -8.74
C GLY A 243 -16.67 -24.32 -8.56
N GLY A 244 -17.68 -23.48 -8.78
CA GLY A 244 -19.08 -23.87 -8.61
C GLY A 244 -20.07 -23.13 -9.50
N VAL A 245 -21.16 -23.81 -9.86
CA VAL A 245 -22.24 -23.18 -10.65
C VAL A 245 -23.62 -23.64 -10.19
N ARG A 246 -24.49 -22.67 -9.89
CA ARG A 246 -25.90 -22.89 -9.52
C ARG A 246 -26.83 -22.16 -10.47
N GLY A 247 -27.50 -22.90 -11.35
CA GLY A 247 -28.43 -22.38 -12.35
C GLY A 247 -28.27 -23.10 -13.69
N GLU A 248 -29.09 -22.78 -14.68
CA GLU A 248 -28.96 -23.42 -15.99
C GLU A 248 -27.75 -22.88 -16.77
N ILE A 249 -27.11 -23.76 -17.54
CA ILE A 249 -26.07 -23.42 -18.51
C ILE A 249 -26.66 -23.51 -19.91
N GLN A 250 -26.71 -22.39 -20.62
CA GLN A 250 -27.23 -22.35 -21.99
C GLN A 250 -26.11 -22.57 -23.01
N ARG A 251 -26.28 -23.58 -23.85
CA ARG A 251 -25.45 -23.85 -25.04
C ARG A 251 -26.17 -23.33 -26.29
N ALA A 252 -26.10 -22.03 -26.54
CA ALA A 252 -26.78 -21.42 -27.68
C ALA A 252 -26.05 -21.76 -29.00
N SER A 253 -26.75 -21.74 -30.14
CA SER A 253 -26.11 -21.76 -31.47
C SER A 253 -25.11 -22.90 -31.74
N GLY A 254 -25.24 -24.06 -31.06
CA GLY A 254 -24.31 -25.17 -31.20
C GLY A 254 -23.02 -25.04 -30.40
N SER A 255 -22.97 -24.14 -29.41
CA SER A 255 -21.84 -23.95 -28.50
C SER A 255 -21.49 -25.18 -27.69
N THR A 256 -20.23 -25.25 -27.28
CA THR A 256 -19.69 -26.22 -26.33
C THR A 256 -19.48 -25.57 -24.97
N VAL A 257 -19.85 -26.29 -23.91
CA VAL A 257 -19.48 -25.95 -22.54
C VAL A 257 -19.12 -27.26 -21.88
N ASP A 258 -17.82 -27.47 -21.72
CA ASP A 258 -17.25 -28.63 -21.05
C ASP A 258 -17.12 -28.27 -19.57
N VAL A 259 -17.84 -29.01 -18.72
CA VAL A 259 -17.85 -28.78 -17.26
C VAL A 259 -17.13 -29.96 -16.61
N ALA A 260 -15.99 -29.70 -16.01
CA ALA A 260 -15.18 -30.70 -15.34
C ALA A 260 -15.88 -31.22 -14.07
N SER A 261 -15.48 -32.41 -13.62
CA SER A 261 -16.04 -33.03 -12.41
C SER A 261 -15.70 -32.29 -11.12
N ALA A 262 -14.72 -31.38 -11.16
CA ALA A 262 -14.34 -30.54 -10.02
C ALA A 262 -15.24 -29.29 -9.86
N VAL A 263 -16.15 -29.02 -10.81
CA VAL A 263 -17.13 -27.94 -10.68
C VAL A 263 -18.31 -28.40 -9.82
N SER A 264 -18.48 -27.76 -8.66
CA SER A 264 -19.56 -28.01 -7.71
C SER A 264 -20.90 -27.46 -8.20
N SER A 265 -22.02 -28.03 -7.73
CA SER A 265 -23.36 -27.44 -7.88
C SER A 265 -23.73 -26.46 -6.76
N ASP A 266 -22.86 -26.33 -5.76
CA ASP A 266 -22.99 -25.45 -4.59
C ASP A 266 -21.83 -24.43 -4.62
N PRO A 267 -22.00 -23.29 -5.31
CA PRO A 267 -20.98 -22.26 -5.41
C PRO A 267 -20.83 -21.50 -4.09
N ASP A 268 -19.59 -21.18 -3.71
CA ASP A 268 -19.32 -20.14 -2.72
C ASP A 268 -19.63 -18.77 -3.34
N LEU A 269 -20.46 -17.98 -2.68
CA LEU A 269 -20.90 -16.68 -3.17
C LEU A 269 -20.36 -15.54 -2.30
N SER A 270 -19.38 -15.82 -1.44
CA SER A 270 -18.57 -14.80 -0.77
C SER A 270 -17.93 -13.88 -1.81
N VAL A 271 -17.67 -12.64 -1.41
CA VAL A 271 -16.78 -11.77 -2.18
C VAL A 271 -15.39 -12.40 -2.09
N PRO A 272 -14.67 -12.61 -3.22
CA PRO A 272 -13.32 -13.16 -3.17
C PRO A 272 -12.44 -12.33 -2.26
N ASP A 273 -11.46 -12.99 -1.65
CA ASP A 273 -10.50 -12.32 -0.81
C ASP A 273 -9.83 -11.17 -1.59
N GLY A 274 -9.56 -10.11 -0.85
CA GLY A 274 -9.00 -8.88 -1.34
C GLY A 274 -9.77 -8.09 -2.42
N VAL A 275 -11.03 -8.42 -2.69
CA VAL A 275 -11.88 -7.59 -3.55
C VAL A 275 -12.50 -6.46 -2.71
N PRO A 276 -12.32 -5.19 -3.08
CA PRO A 276 -12.84 -4.08 -2.29
C PRO A 276 -14.37 -4.11 -2.27
N THR A 277 -14.96 -3.86 -1.11
CA THR A 277 -16.41 -3.86 -0.88
C THR A 277 -17.02 -2.48 -0.70
N THR A 278 -16.18 -1.45 -0.58
CA THR A 278 -16.60 -0.03 -0.58
C THR A 278 -15.75 0.80 -1.54
N PRO A 279 -16.24 1.99 -1.94
CA PRO A 279 -15.43 2.96 -2.68
C PRO A 279 -14.13 3.32 -1.94
N GLU A 280 -14.20 3.53 -0.63
CA GLU A 280 -13.07 3.94 0.18
C GLU A 280 -12.01 2.84 0.26
N GLU A 281 -12.40 1.58 0.50
CA GLU A 281 -11.49 0.42 0.54
C GLU A 281 -10.73 0.23 -0.80
N ALA A 282 -11.42 0.50 -1.92
CA ALA A 282 -10.75 0.54 -3.21
C ALA A 282 -9.78 1.74 -3.28
N ALA A 283 -10.21 2.93 -2.89
CA ALA A 283 -9.40 4.15 -3.01
C ALA A 283 -8.14 4.12 -2.12
N THR A 284 -8.21 3.53 -0.93
CA THR A 284 -7.08 3.39 0.02
C THR A 284 -6.11 2.29 -0.38
N GLY A 285 -6.58 1.24 -1.07
CA GLY A 285 -5.74 0.09 -1.40
C GLY A 285 -5.80 -1.06 -0.38
N GLU A 286 -6.54 -0.89 0.72
CA GLU A 286 -6.58 -1.82 1.86
C GLU A 286 -7.14 -3.21 1.50
N GLY A 287 -7.97 -3.29 0.45
CA GLY A 287 -8.46 -4.57 -0.05
C GLY A 287 -7.38 -5.46 -0.69
N SER A 288 -6.18 -4.99 -1.04
CA SER A 288 -5.27 -5.78 -1.90
C SER A 288 -4.39 -6.86 -1.24
N SER A 289 -4.69 -7.32 -0.03
CA SER A 289 -3.98 -8.41 0.63
C SER A 289 -4.57 -9.80 0.31
N ASP A 290 -4.34 -10.31 -0.92
CA ASP A 290 -4.54 -11.76 -1.15
C ASP A 290 -3.23 -12.54 -1.00
N SER A 291 -3.24 -13.39 0.00
CA SER A 291 -2.44 -14.60 0.06
C SER A 291 -3.11 -15.73 -0.75
N ALA A 292 -2.39 -16.32 -1.71
CA ALA A 292 -2.71 -17.59 -2.34
C ALA A 292 -1.38 -18.32 -2.67
N ALA A 293 -1.10 -19.57 -2.31
CA ALA A 293 -1.88 -20.62 -1.65
C ALA A 293 -0.93 -21.72 -1.13
N ASP A 294 -1.46 -22.57 -0.26
CA ASP A 294 -1.61 -24.03 -0.47
C ASP A 294 -1.09 -24.94 0.66
N SER A 295 -2.07 -25.45 1.42
CA SER A 295 -2.22 -26.82 1.91
C SER A 295 -0.96 -27.62 2.29
N ALA A 296 -0.61 -27.59 3.57
CA ALA A 296 0.00 -28.74 4.25
C ALA A 296 -0.65 -28.95 5.63
N ASP A 297 -1.56 -29.93 5.65
CA ASP A 297 -1.97 -30.79 6.77
C ASP A 297 -1.63 -30.36 8.21
N GLY A 298 -2.68 -30.05 8.98
CA GLY A 298 -2.75 -30.47 10.38
C GLY A 298 -2.59 -29.39 11.45
N THR A 299 -3.74 -29.06 12.05
CA THR A 299 -3.98 -28.57 13.42
C THR A 299 -3.71 -27.10 13.76
N ASP A 300 -4.85 -26.39 13.89
CA ASP A 300 -5.19 -25.36 14.88
C ASP A 300 -4.47 -23.99 14.84
N GLY A 301 -5.18 -22.98 14.32
CA GLY A 301 -5.00 -21.57 14.67
C GLY A 301 -5.13 -20.63 13.48
N ASP A 302 -6.23 -19.86 13.42
CA ASP A 302 -6.33 -18.65 12.60
C ASP A 302 -5.18 -17.71 13.00
N GLY A 303 -4.13 -17.63 12.18
CA GLY A 303 -2.97 -16.79 12.45
C GLY A 303 -2.17 -16.50 11.17
N LEU A 304 -1.47 -15.37 11.17
CA LEU A 304 -0.77 -14.84 10.00
C LEU A 304 0.29 -15.86 9.47
N PRO A 305 0.47 -15.98 8.15
CA PRO A 305 1.09 -17.16 7.52
C PRO A 305 2.60 -17.30 7.77
N ASN A 306 3.33 -16.20 7.84
CA ASN A 306 4.78 -16.21 8.06
C ASN A 306 5.10 -16.24 9.54
N LEU A 307 6.20 -16.90 9.90
CA LEU A 307 6.74 -16.90 11.25
C LEU A 307 8.10 -16.22 11.23
N LEU A 308 8.23 -15.09 11.91
CA LEU A 308 9.51 -14.51 12.30
C LEU A 308 9.85 -15.03 13.70
N LEU A 309 10.99 -15.68 13.85
CA LEU A 309 11.51 -16.15 15.13
C LEU A 309 12.82 -15.42 15.43
N VAL A 310 12.87 -14.70 16.54
CA VAL A 310 14.10 -14.13 17.08
C VAL A 310 14.61 -15.07 18.16
N ASP A 311 15.77 -15.69 17.91
CA ASP A 311 16.42 -16.61 18.85
C ASP A 311 17.58 -15.89 19.54
N GLY A 312 17.39 -15.57 20.81
CA GLY A 312 18.38 -14.87 21.63
C GLY A 312 19.60 -15.72 21.99
N SER A 313 20.60 -15.08 22.59
CA SER A 313 21.86 -15.70 23.00
C SER A 313 22.22 -15.38 24.44
N SER A 314 22.77 -16.36 25.17
CA SER A 314 23.28 -16.17 26.54
C SER A 314 24.53 -15.27 26.65
N ALA A 315 25.04 -14.76 25.52
CA ALA A 315 26.23 -13.91 25.48
C ALA A 315 25.92 -12.45 25.80
N ASP A 316 24.83 -11.91 25.25
CA ASP A 316 24.35 -10.54 25.47
C ASP A 316 22.91 -10.41 24.95
N ALA A 317 22.20 -9.34 25.32
CA ALA A 317 20.86 -9.05 24.79
C ALA A 317 20.90 -8.75 23.28
N THR A 318 19.81 -9.07 22.59
CA THR A 318 19.62 -8.77 21.16
C THR A 318 18.34 -7.97 21.00
N ARG A 319 18.47 -6.75 20.48
CA ARG A 319 17.34 -5.89 20.11
C ARG A 319 17.04 -6.09 18.63
N TYR A 320 15.77 -6.05 18.28
CA TYR A 320 15.35 -6.19 16.89
C TYR A 320 14.22 -5.22 16.59
N GLU A 321 14.24 -4.70 15.37
CA GLU A 321 13.13 -3.96 14.78
C GLU A 321 12.91 -4.48 13.37
N PHE A 322 11.66 -4.70 13.02
CA PHE A 322 11.32 -5.09 11.67
C PHE A 322 9.99 -4.52 11.23
N THR A 323 9.89 -4.27 9.93
CA THR A 323 8.66 -3.82 9.28
C THR A 323 8.24 -4.86 8.26
N VAL A 324 6.96 -5.20 8.26
CA VAL A 324 6.36 -6.07 7.25
C VAL A 324 5.40 -5.28 6.37
N ASP A 325 5.16 -5.77 5.18
CA ASP A 325 4.20 -5.15 4.25
C ASP A 325 2.73 -5.46 4.60
N GLY A 326 2.50 -6.35 5.58
CA GLY A 326 1.18 -6.83 6.00
C GLY A 326 0.90 -6.65 7.50
N ASP A 327 -0.06 -7.40 8.04
CA ASP A 327 -0.32 -7.40 9.49
C ASP A 327 0.77 -8.20 10.22
N VAL A 328 0.94 -7.90 11.51
CA VAL A 328 1.83 -8.64 12.41
C VAL A 328 1.21 -8.81 13.79
N GLU A 329 1.33 -10.01 14.34
CA GLU A 329 0.84 -10.36 15.66
C GLU A 329 1.87 -11.18 16.45
N ARG A 330 1.86 -11.06 17.78
CA ARG A 330 2.73 -11.87 18.66
C ARG A 330 2.31 -13.34 18.58
N SER A 331 3.29 -14.22 18.65
CA SER A 331 3.10 -15.66 18.59
C SER A 331 3.87 -16.36 19.71
N ASN A 332 3.38 -17.53 20.13
CA ASN A 332 4.08 -18.43 21.04
C ASN A 332 4.69 -19.63 20.29
N ALA A 333 4.82 -19.53 18.97
CA ALA A 333 5.39 -20.57 18.12
C ALA A 333 6.84 -20.90 18.54
N GLU A 334 7.27 -22.14 18.31
CA GLU A 334 8.60 -22.64 18.69
C GLU A 334 8.97 -22.46 20.18
N GLY A 335 7.97 -22.29 21.05
CA GLY A 335 8.17 -22.10 22.49
C GLY A 335 8.58 -20.69 22.90
N ALA A 336 8.38 -19.71 22.00
CA ALA A 336 8.62 -18.31 22.27
C ALA A 336 7.70 -17.73 23.34
N SER A 337 8.20 -16.71 24.04
CA SER A 337 7.42 -15.87 24.94
C SER A 337 6.47 -14.97 24.15
N ILE A 338 5.30 -14.69 24.73
CA ILE A 338 4.52 -13.50 24.37
C ILE A 338 4.72 -12.55 25.55
N ASP A 339 5.48 -11.49 25.32
CA ASP A 339 5.68 -10.42 26.29
C ASP A 339 4.93 -9.15 25.85
N ASP A 340 4.42 -8.41 26.82
CA ASP A 340 3.80 -7.10 26.60
C ASP A 340 4.88 -6.01 26.38
N GLU A 341 6.16 -6.33 26.60
CA GLU A 341 7.32 -5.44 26.35
C GLU A 341 7.66 -5.28 24.86
N ASP A 342 7.38 -6.28 24.01
CA ASP A 342 7.43 -6.11 22.56
C ASP A 342 6.37 -5.08 22.16
N THR A 343 6.64 -4.20 21.21
CA THR A 343 5.68 -3.21 20.71
C THR A 343 5.36 -3.48 19.25
N ILE A 344 4.08 -3.45 18.92
CA ILE A 344 3.59 -3.51 17.54
C ILE A 344 2.86 -2.19 17.29
N ASP A 345 3.35 -1.41 16.33
CA ASP A 345 2.71 -0.18 15.85
C ASP A 345 2.45 -0.32 14.35
N GLY A 346 1.20 -0.56 13.98
CA GLY A 346 0.85 -0.97 12.62
C GLY A 346 1.56 -2.28 12.23
N SER A 347 2.42 -2.21 11.20
CA SER A 347 3.20 -3.32 10.67
C SER A 347 4.67 -3.34 11.13
N THR A 348 5.06 -2.42 12.02
CA THR A 348 6.42 -2.36 12.58
C THR A 348 6.42 -2.97 13.99
N VAL A 349 7.39 -3.86 14.24
CA VAL A 349 7.60 -4.52 15.52
C VAL A 349 8.96 -4.14 16.10
N ARG A 350 8.98 -3.82 17.39
CA ARG A 350 10.20 -3.57 18.17
C ARG A 350 10.22 -4.47 19.39
N GLY A 351 11.33 -5.15 19.64
CA GLY A 351 11.45 -6.06 20.77
C GLY A 351 12.90 -6.35 21.16
N SER A 352 13.08 -7.17 22.19
CA SER A 352 14.41 -7.60 22.63
C SER A 352 14.39 -8.96 23.31
N VAL A 353 15.37 -9.80 22.99
CA VAL A 353 15.57 -11.12 23.59
C VAL A 353 16.93 -11.22 24.30
N ALA A 354 17.00 -11.94 25.43
CA ALA A 354 18.27 -12.35 26.03
C ALA A 354 18.59 -13.81 25.68
N ASP A 355 18.42 -14.78 26.59
CA ASP A 355 18.62 -16.22 26.32
C ASP A 355 17.30 -16.97 26.00
N TRP A 356 16.24 -16.23 25.68
CA TRP A 356 14.93 -16.73 25.27
C TRP A 356 14.60 -16.37 23.82
N LYS A 357 13.39 -16.70 23.38
CA LYS A 357 12.92 -16.49 22.00
C LYS A 357 11.64 -15.68 21.97
N ASP A 358 11.52 -14.84 20.97
CA ASP A 358 10.26 -14.18 20.62
C ASP A 358 9.83 -14.63 19.22
N ALA A 359 8.53 -14.71 19.02
CA ALA A 359 7.96 -15.13 17.75
C ALA A 359 6.83 -14.21 17.34
N PHE A 360 6.78 -13.90 16.05
CA PHE A 360 5.73 -13.10 15.45
C PHE A 360 5.17 -13.83 14.25
N ARG A 361 3.86 -13.81 14.14
CA ARG A 361 3.15 -14.23 12.95
C ARG A 361 2.91 -12.97 12.13
N PHE A 362 3.23 -13.00 10.84
CA PHE A 362 3.02 -11.84 9.97
C PHE A 362 2.57 -12.27 8.58
N ASP A 363 1.91 -11.37 7.85
CA ASP A 363 1.65 -11.51 6.43
C ASP A 363 2.44 -10.46 5.62
N GLY A 364 2.46 -10.60 4.29
CA GLY A 364 3.35 -9.80 3.45
C GLY A 364 4.82 -10.26 3.52
N ASP A 365 5.70 -9.44 2.93
CA ASP A 365 7.14 -9.66 2.97
C ASP A 365 7.77 -8.88 4.14
N LEU A 366 8.94 -9.33 4.58
CA LEU A 366 9.77 -8.58 5.52
C LEU A 366 10.45 -7.45 4.73
N ALA A 367 10.06 -6.21 4.97
CA ALA A 367 10.53 -5.04 4.21
C ALA A 367 11.82 -4.46 4.81
N GLU A 368 11.87 -4.40 6.14
CA GLU A 368 13.00 -3.87 6.90
C GLU A 368 13.32 -4.82 8.05
N LEU A 369 14.60 -5.04 8.32
CA LEU A 369 15.06 -5.84 9.45
C LEU A 369 16.35 -5.23 10.00
N THR A 370 16.33 -4.87 11.28
CA THR A 370 17.53 -4.50 12.02
C THR A 370 17.65 -5.41 13.23
N VAL A 371 18.88 -5.86 13.50
CA VAL A 371 19.20 -6.73 14.63
C VAL A 371 20.50 -6.24 15.24
N ASP A 372 20.44 -5.80 16.49
CA ASP A 372 21.60 -5.39 17.26
C ASP A 372 21.82 -6.34 18.43
N GLY A 373 22.86 -7.17 18.31
CA GLY A 373 23.24 -8.16 19.32
C GLY A 373 23.59 -9.53 18.73
N PRO A 374 23.96 -10.50 19.59
CA PRO A 374 24.47 -11.80 19.16
C PRO A 374 23.39 -12.83 18.76
N GLY A 375 22.11 -12.47 18.81
CA GLY A 375 20.98 -13.34 18.45
C GLY A 375 20.81 -13.53 16.94
N THR A 376 19.94 -14.45 16.56
CA THR A 376 19.69 -14.79 15.15
C THR A 376 18.21 -14.69 14.82
N VAL A 377 17.90 -14.16 13.64
CA VAL A 377 16.53 -14.09 13.12
C VAL A 377 16.31 -15.18 12.08
N LEU A 378 15.19 -15.89 12.21
CA LEU A 378 14.73 -16.87 11.25
C LEU A 378 13.37 -16.45 10.70
N VAL A 379 13.23 -16.48 9.39
CA VAL A 379 11.94 -16.29 8.72
C VAL A 379 11.53 -17.64 8.14
N ASN A 380 10.38 -18.15 8.58
CA ASN A 380 9.84 -19.44 8.16
C ASN A 380 10.82 -20.62 8.35
N GLY A 381 11.74 -20.50 9.32
CA GLY A 381 12.74 -21.54 9.64
C GLY A 381 14.08 -21.41 8.92
N ASP A 382 14.22 -20.44 8.02
CA ASP A 382 15.49 -20.11 7.36
C ASP A 382 16.13 -18.88 8.02
N ALA A 383 17.44 -18.94 8.31
CA ALA A 383 18.17 -17.81 8.87
C ALA A 383 18.37 -16.72 7.81
N VAL A 384 18.10 -15.47 8.17
CA VAL A 384 18.20 -14.31 7.29
C VAL A 384 19.32 -13.36 7.75
N ASP A 385 19.88 -12.60 6.80
CA ASP A 385 20.88 -11.56 7.08
C ASP A 385 20.17 -10.20 7.12
N PRO A 386 20.24 -9.42 8.22
CA PRO A 386 19.61 -8.10 8.29
C PRO A 386 20.07 -7.14 7.18
N ASP A 387 21.31 -7.28 6.70
CA ASP A 387 21.88 -6.43 5.64
C ASP A 387 21.16 -6.62 4.27
N ASP A 388 20.35 -7.67 4.10
CA ASP A 388 19.56 -7.91 2.90
C ASP A 388 18.23 -7.12 2.86
N TYR A 389 17.90 -6.35 3.90
CA TYR A 389 16.62 -5.66 4.09
C TYR A 389 16.77 -4.15 4.36
N GLY A 390 15.92 -3.31 3.74
CA GLY A 390 16.00 -1.84 3.81
C GLY A 390 15.80 -1.15 2.44
N SER A 391 15.18 0.03 2.43
CA SER A 391 14.71 0.76 1.24
C SER A 391 15.82 1.22 0.25
N ASP A 392 15.49 1.27 -1.05
CA ASP A 392 16.28 2.00 -2.07
C ASP A 392 16.60 3.42 -1.55
N LEU A 393 17.86 3.86 -1.68
CA LEU A 393 18.33 5.19 -1.27
C LEU A 393 18.41 6.13 -2.50
N PRO A 394 17.29 6.76 -2.93
CA PRO A 394 17.17 7.42 -4.22
C PRO A 394 17.97 8.71 -4.34
N HIS A 395 18.24 9.40 -3.22
CA HIS A 395 18.88 10.72 -3.22
C HIS A 395 20.39 10.59 -3.03
N VAL A 396 21.14 11.46 -3.72
CA VAL A 396 22.60 11.53 -3.60
C VAL A 396 22.98 12.84 -2.91
N LEU A 397 23.69 12.74 -1.79
CA LEU A 397 24.24 13.88 -1.06
C LEU A 397 25.77 13.89 -1.21
N GLU A 398 26.33 15.03 -1.59
CA GLU A 398 27.80 15.21 -1.69
C GLU A 398 28.28 16.34 -0.78
N VAL A 399 29.32 16.07 0.01
CA VAL A 399 29.99 17.05 0.88
C VAL A 399 31.40 17.29 0.38
N SER A 400 31.69 18.51 -0.11
CA SER A 400 33.00 18.88 -0.68
C SER A 400 33.75 19.85 0.23
N GLY A 401 34.92 19.43 0.71
CA GLY A 401 35.85 20.26 1.48
C GLY A 401 36.56 21.32 0.62
N ASP A 402 36.98 22.41 1.25
CA ASP A 402 37.62 23.57 0.60
C ASP A 402 39.13 23.72 0.91
N GLY A 403 39.72 22.73 1.58
CA GLY A 403 41.10 22.72 2.05
C GLY A 403 41.27 23.13 3.51
N THR A 404 40.19 23.51 4.19
CA THR A 404 40.11 23.63 5.66
C THR A 404 39.52 22.35 6.24
N ALA A 405 40.06 21.85 7.36
CA ALA A 405 39.45 20.72 8.04
C ALA A 405 38.07 21.12 8.56
N THR A 406 37.03 20.45 8.07
CA THR A 406 35.63 20.72 8.38
C THR A 406 35.00 19.46 8.95
N SER A 407 34.33 19.58 10.10
CA SER A 407 33.56 18.50 10.73
C SER A 407 32.07 18.81 10.62
N TYR A 408 31.26 17.82 10.28
CA TYR A 408 29.85 18.00 10.02
C TYR A 408 29.00 16.85 10.55
N GLU A 409 27.75 17.17 10.82
CA GLU A 409 26.66 16.26 11.13
C GLU A 409 25.51 16.52 10.15
N ILE A 410 24.93 15.45 9.60
CA ILE A 410 23.83 15.50 8.65
C ILE A 410 22.77 14.52 9.10
N THR A 411 21.52 14.97 9.16
CA THR A 411 20.36 14.12 9.50
C THR A 411 19.31 14.18 8.41
N VAL A 412 18.72 13.03 8.12
CA VAL A 412 17.58 12.86 7.21
C VAL A 412 16.39 12.27 7.99
N ASP A 413 15.18 12.39 7.45
CA ASP A 413 14.00 11.73 8.03
C ASP A 413 13.83 10.27 7.57
N GLY A 414 14.70 9.78 6.68
CA GLY A 414 14.80 8.39 6.24
C GLY A 414 16.14 7.73 6.62
N THR A 415 16.66 6.86 5.76
CA THR A 415 17.96 6.20 5.95
C THR A 415 19.05 6.92 5.18
N ILE A 416 20.28 7.01 5.71
CA ILE A 416 21.43 7.56 5.00
C ILE A 416 22.62 6.62 5.12
N ASP A 417 23.30 6.34 4.00
CA ASP A 417 24.48 5.49 3.94
C ASP A 417 25.60 6.09 3.09
N LEU A 418 26.84 5.70 3.38
CA LEU A 418 28.00 6.09 2.58
C LEU A 418 27.98 5.36 1.24
N ALA A 419 28.13 6.08 0.13
CA ALA A 419 28.06 5.52 -1.22
C ALA A 419 29.39 4.89 -1.71
N ASP A 420 30.50 5.13 -1.00
CA ASP A 420 31.85 4.69 -1.36
C ASP A 420 32.39 3.60 -0.41
N ASP A 421 32.95 2.53 -0.98
CA ASP A 421 33.54 1.36 -0.25
C ASP A 421 34.88 1.66 0.47
N GLU A 422 35.46 2.86 0.32
CA GLU A 422 36.75 3.20 0.91
C GLU A 422 36.59 4.44 1.80
N PRO A 423 36.44 4.27 3.13
CA PRO A 423 36.35 5.42 4.03
C PRO A 423 37.64 6.23 3.91
N ALA A 424 37.53 7.50 3.52
CA ALA A 424 38.61 8.45 3.74
C ALA A 424 38.99 8.39 5.23
N ALA A 425 40.27 8.45 5.54
CA ALA A 425 40.88 8.05 6.83
C ALA A 425 40.43 8.84 8.08
N GLU A 426 39.36 9.64 8.01
CA GLU A 426 38.85 10.50 9.07
C GLU A 426 37.37 10.15 9.31
N ALA A 427 37.15 9.30 10.32
CA ALA A 427 35.91 8.69 10.82
C ALA A 427 34.56 9.14 10.22
N THR A 428 33.82 8.16 9.68
CA THR A 428 32.38 8.24 9.38
C THR A 428 31.67 7.22 10.29
N THR A 429 30.81 7.69 11.19
CA THR A 429 29.81 6.82 11.85
C THR A 429 28.48 7.14 11.21
N VAL A 430 27.84 6.12 10.63
CA VAL A 430 26.49 6.19 10.08
C VAL A 430 25.59 5.42 11.05
N SER A 431 24.63 6.08 11.65
CA SER A 431 23.57 5.44 12.41
C SER A 431 22.28 5.75 11.68
N GLY A 432 21.64 4.74 11.07
CA GLY A 432 20.29 4.78 10.47
C GLY A 432 19.95 6.02 9.64
N SER A 433 19.68 7.15 10.29
CA SER A 433 19.23 8.44 9.74
C SER A 433 20.24 9.61 9.88
N THR A 434 21.39 9.41 10.51
CA THR A 434 22.38 10.46 10.78
C THR A 434 23.81 10.04 10.42
N VAL A 435 24.54 10.97 9.81
CA VAL A 435 25.96 10.86 9.51
C VAL A 435 26.75 11.92 10.27
N GLN A 436 27.80 11.47 10.96
CA GLN A 436 28.84 12.36 11.48
C GLN A 436 30.17 12.04 10.79
N SER A 437 30.80 13.04 10.17
CA SER A 437 32.08 12.85 9.48
C SER A 437 32.86 14.16 9.35
N SER A 438 34.07 14.08 8.78
CA SER A 438 34.93 15.24 8.51
C SER A 438 35.53 15.20 7.11
N VAL A 439 35.76 16.37 6.52
CA VAL A 439 36.37 16.53 5.20
C VAL A 439 37.35 17.69 5.22
N THR A 440 38.53 17.52 4.60
CA THR A 440 39.54 18.59 4.44
C THR A 440 39.74 18.92 2.97
N ASP A 441 40.33 17.98 2.22
CA ASP A 441 40.53 18.03 0.78
C ASP A 441 39.84 16.81 0.16
N GLY A 442 38.72 16.99 -0.54
CA GLY A 442 37.99 15.88 -1.16
C GLY A 442 36.47 16.04 -1.13
N THR A 443 35.79 15.00 -1.62
CA THR A 443 34.32 14.91 -1.65
C THR A 443 33.92 13.59 -1.01
N GLN A 444 32.93 13.61 -0.12
CA GLN A 444 32.26 12.42 0.40
C GLN A 444 30.86 12.34 -0.20
N THR A 445 30.45 11.14 -0.61
CA THR A 445 29.15 10.90 -1.24
C THR A 445 28.33 9.95 -0.39
N PHE A 446 27.10 10.32 -0.11
CA PHE A 446 26.11 9.54 0.62
C PHE A 446 24.90 9.28 -0.27
N ARG A 447 24.21 8.18 -0.01
CA ARG A 447 22.86 7.94 -0.52
C ARG A 447 21.88 7.99 0.62
N PHE A 448 20.72 8.58 0.40
CA PHE A 448 19.69 8.63 1.43
C PHE A 448 18.27 8.50 0.86
N SER A 449 17.34 8.10 1.72
CA SER A 449 15.90 8.19 1.52
C SER A 449 15.34 9.30 2.42
N GLY A 450 14.16 9.81 2.06
CA GLY A 450 13.54 10.91 2.80
C GLY A 450 14.09 12.30 2.46
N ALA A 451 13.83 13.28 3.33
CA ALA A 451 14.28 14.65 3.22
C ALA A 451 15.43 14.97 4.17
N LEU A 452 16.27 15.93 3.78
CA LEU A 452 17.34 16.48 4.60
C LEU A 452 16.74 17.40 5.68
N THR A 453 16.92 17.06 6.96
CA THR A 453 16.31 17.76 8.08
C THR A 453 17.30 18.64 8.84
N ASP A 454 18.56 18.21 8.97
CA ASP A 454 19.60 18.97 9.66
C ASP A 454 20.94 18.90 8.94
N VAL A 455 21.64 20.04 8.93
CA VAL A 455 23.00 20.17 8.41
C VAL A 455 23.79 21.08 9.35
N THR A 456 24.63 20.48 10.17
CA THR A 456 25.41 21.21 11.17
C THR A 456 26.91 21.08 10.91
N PHE A 457 27.61 22.20 10.85
CA PHE A 457 29.08 22.22 10.88
C PHE A 457 29.57 22.47 12.31
N THR A 458 30.32 21.52 12.86
CA THR A 458 30.90 21.64 14.21
C THR A 458 32.25 22.37 14.19
N ASP A 459 32.98 22.28 13.08
CA ASP A 459 34.18 23.09 12.80
C ASP A 459 34.32 23.29 11.28
N GLY A 460 34.82 24.45 10.84
CA GLY A 460 34.99 24.76 9.42
C GLY A 460 33.69 24.99 8.62
N THR A 461 33.79 24.92 7.29
CA THR A 461 32.68 25.02 6.34
C THR A 461 32.94 24.14 5.12
N ALA A 462 31.90 23.56 4.52
CA ALA A 462 32.00 22.80 3.27
C ALA A 462 30.86 23.19 2.31
N THR A 463 31.02 22.84 1.02
CA THR A 463 29.93 22.93 0.05
C THR A 463 29.14 21.63 0.07
N ILE A 464 27.80 21.72 0.17
CA ILE A 464 26.91 20.56 0.16
C ILE A 464 25.99 20.65 -1.06
N THR A 465 25.80 19.53 -1.74
CA THR A 465 24.84 19.38 -2.83
C THR A 465 23.93 18.19 -2.58
N VAL A 466 22.65 18.33 -2.92
CA VAL A 466 21.65 17.25 -2.94
C VAL A 466 21.19 17.07 -4.38
N ASP A 467 21.27 15.86 -4.92
CA ASP A 467 20.93 15.52 -6.31
C ASP A 467 21.61 16.43 -7.35
N GLY A 468 22.81 16.92 -7.02
CA GLY A 468 23.61 17.82 -7.84
C GLY A 468 23.23 19.30 -7.74
N GLU A 469 22.25 19.68 -6.92
CA GLU A 469 21.90 21.08 -6.63
C GLU A 469 22.55 21.55 -5.31
N PRO A 470 23.27 22.69 -5.29
CA PRO A 470 23.86 23.22 -4.07
C PRO A 470 22.79 23.77 -3.14
N ILE A 471 22.88 23.41 -1.87
CA ILE A 471 21.99 23.89 -0.81
C ILE A 471 22.70 24.93 0.07
N ASP A 472 21.93 25.78 0.76
CA ASP A 472 22.45 26.66 1.81
C ASP A 472 22.27 25.98 3.17
N PRO A 473 23.33 25.52 3.83
CA PRO A 473 23.23 24.84 5.13
C PRO A 473 22.55 25.68 6.21
N SER A 474 22.52 27.01 6.10
CA SER A 474 21.83 27.87 7.07
C SER A 474 20.30 27.87 6.93
N GLU A 475 19.76 27.30 5.86
CA GLU A 475 18.32 27.06 5.69
C GLU A 475 17.85 25.76 6.38
N TYR A 476 18.81 24.96 6.86
CA TYR A 476 18.62 23.71 7.60
C TYR A 476 19.17 23.92 9.02
N GLY A 477 18.52 23.36 10.05
CA GLY A 477 18.97 23.54 11.45
C GLY A 477 18.77 24.93 12.07
N ALA A 478 17.98 25.84 11.47
CA ALA A 478 17.74 27.19 12.00
C ALA A 478 16.72 27.26 13.17
N HIS A 479 16.76 26.32 14.13
CA HIS A 479 16.07 26.43 15.43
C HIS A 479 17.09 26.37 16.57
N GLU A 480 16.86 27.24 17.56
CA GLU A 480 17.80 27.82 18.52
C GLU A 480 18.62 26.82 19.34
N ILE A 481 19.85 27.22 19.69
CA ILE A 481 20.60 26.59 20.79
C ILE A 481 19.71 26.60 22.04
N LEU A 482 19.23 25.43 22.44
CA LEU A 482 18.33 25.26 23.57
C LEU A 482 19.04 25.66 24.90
N PRO A 483 18.53 26.65 25.66
CA PRO A 483 19.27 27.33 26.74
C PRO A 483 19.24 26.62 28.09
N HIS A 484 18.40 25.61 28.30
CA HIS A 484 18.19 24.95 29.59
C HIS A 484 18.73 23.52 29.56
N ALA A 485 19.34 23.08 30.66
CA ALA A 485 19.85 21.71 30.79
C ALA A 485 19.04 20.93 31.82
N LEU A 486 18.77 19.67 31.54
CA LEU A 486 18.24 18.70 32.50
C LEU A 486 19.18 17.51 32.54
N VAL A 487 19.65 17.13 33.73
CA VAL A 487 20.57 16.01 33.96
C VAL A 487 19.95 15.03 34.95
N ILE A 488 19.98 13.75 34.62
CA ILE A 488 19.52 12.65 35.47
C ILE A 488 20.72 11.78 35.76
N ASP A 489 21.08 11.64 37.03
CA ASP A 489 22.32 10.99 37.48
C ASP A 489 22.00 9.75 38.32
N GLY A 490 22.25 8.58 37.73
CA GLY A 490 22.07 7.27 38.35
C GLY A 490 23.32 6.76 39.08
N THR A 491 24.47 7.43 38.99
CA THR A 491 25.76 6.90 39.48
C THR A 491 25.77 6.57 40.98
N ASP A 492 24.99 7.31 41.76
CA ASP A 492 24.84 7.14 43.22
C ASP A 492 23.51 6.43 43.60
N ALA A 493 22.72 5.95 42.63
CA ALA A 493 21.44 5.29 42.90
C ALA A 493 21.63 3.82 43.35
N ASP A 494 20.76 3.36 44.26
CA ASP A 494 20.76 1.97 44.77
C ASP A 494 20.20 0.95 43.75
N GLY A 495 19.87 1.38 42.53
CA GLY A 495 19.30 0.59 41.44
C GLY A 495 18.91 1.45 40.24
N PRO A 496 18.51 0.83 39.11
CA PRO A 496 18.14 1.56 37.91
C PRO A 496 16.94 2.47 38.16
N THR A 497 16.97 3.63 37.52
CA THR A 497 15.91 4.64 37.65
C THR A 497 15.37 4.97 36.27
N THR A 498 14.07 4.83 36.07
CA THR A 498 13.41 5.26 34.83
C THR A 498 12.75 6.62 35.00
N TYR A 499 12.68 7.37 33.91
CA TYR A 499 12.07 8.69 33.89
C TYR A 499 11.22 8.93 32.63
N ALA A 500 10.26 9.84 32.77
CA ALA A 500 9.50 10.39 31.67
C ALA A 500 9.28 11.89 31.92
N LEU A 501 9.52 12.73 30.93
CA LEU A 501 9.32 14.18 31.04
C LEU A 501 8.68 14.74 29.77
N GLU A 502 8.03 15.89 29.88
CA GLU A 502 7.50 16.66 28.77
C GLU A 502 7.82 18.14 28.99
N VAL A 503 8.23 18.85 27.94
CA VAL A 503 8.44 20.31 27.93
C VAL A 503 7.40 21.01 27.05
N ASP A 504 7.16 22.30 27.26
CA ASP A 504 6.33 23.11 26.33
C ASP A 504 7.12 23.71 25.14
N GLY A 505 8.44 23.51 25.15
CA GLY A 505 9.38 23.85 24.08
C GLY A 505 9.94 22.65 23.32
N ALA A 506 11.12 22.79 22.73
CA ALA A 506 11.91 21.73 22.10
C ALA A 506 12.88 21.11 23.11
N ILE A 507 13.22 19.83 22.91
CA ILE A 507 14.16 19.09 23.76
C ILE A 507 14.99 18.11 22.91
N VAL A 508 16.27 17.99 23.22
CA VAL A 508 17.23 17.09 22.55
C VAL A 508 18.17 16.45 23.56
N LYS A 509 18.68 15.25 23.26
CA LYS A 509 19.71 14.57 24.05
C LYS A 509 21.02 15.37 24.04
N SER A 510 21.85 15.17 25.06
CA SER A 510 23.14 15.84 25.17
C SER A 510 24.14 15.01 25.97
N ASP A 511 25.40 15.19 25.60
CA ASP A 511 26.57 14.79 26.36
C ASP A 511 26.94 15.75 27.53
N TYR A 512 26.05 16.67 27.92
CA TYR A 512 26.35 17.71 28.90
C TYR A 512 26.73 17.11 30.27
N ARG A 513 27.90 17.54 30.79
CA ARG A 513 28.56 16.98 31.99
C ARG A 513 29.00 15.53 31.85
N ASP A 514 29.51 15.18 30.67
CA ASP A 514 29.99 13.83 30.35
C ASP A 514 28.87 12.79 30.47
N ALA A 515 27.63 13.22 30.26
CA ALA A 515 26.48 12.33 30.16
C ALA A 515 26.60 11.46 28.90
N SER A 516 26.08 10.23 28.98
CA SER A 516 25.91 9.43 27.77
C SER A 516 24.75 10.01 26.97
N ILE A 517 24.97 10.16 25.66
CA ILE A 517 23.87 10.21 24.72
C ILE A 517 23.49 8.73 24.54
N ASP A 518 22.47 8.32 25.27
CA ASP A 518 22.00 6.94 25.24
C ASP A 518 20.92 6.81 24.17
N ASP A 519 21.12 5.91 23.20
CA ASP A 519 20.16 5.65 22.14
C ASP A 519 18.88 4.99 22.69
N GLU A 520 18.91 4.42 23.90
CA GLU A 520 17.76 3.89 24.64
C GLU A 520 16.78 4.98 25.12
N ASP A 521 17.25 6.23 25.24
CA ASP A 521 16.38 7.36 25.55
C ASP A 521 15.49 7.70 24.35
N VAL A 522 14.17 7.73 24.54
CA VAL A 522 13.22 8.08 23.46
C VAL A 522 12.85 9.54 23.58
N VAL A 523 13.15 10.34 22.55
CA VAL A 523 12.69 11.73 22.42
C VAL A 523 11.64 11.81 21.30
N GLU A 524 10.38 12.05 21.67
CA GLU A 524 9.25 12.18 20.74
C GLU A 524 8.65 13.58 20.84
N GLY A 525 9.01 14.45 19.89
CA GLY A 525 8.55 15.84 19.85
C GLY A 525 9.03 16.64 21.07
N ARG A 526 8.17 16.77 22.10
CA ARG A 526 8.48 17.49 23.35
C ARG A 526 8.61 16.58 24.58
N ALA A 527 8.46 15.28 24.39
CA ALA A 527 8.47 14.31 25.47
C ALA A 527 9.72 13.44 25.40
N VAL A 528 10.24 13.06 26.57
CA VAL A 528 11.38 12.17 26.71
C VAL A 528 11.05 11.04 27.67
N ARG A 529 11.49 9.83 27.35
CA ARG A 529 11.47 8.67 28.26
C ARG A 529 12.81 8.00 28.24
N GLY A 530 13.33 7.64 29.40
CA GLY A 530 14.69 7.12 29.51
C GLY A 530 14.96 6.40 30.81
N ALA A 531 16.18 5.92 30.98
CA ALA A 531 16.61 5.24 32.18
C ALA A 531 18.10 5.42 32.47
N VAL A 532 18.43 5.64 33.74
CA VAL A 532 19.82 5.63 34.20
C VAL A 532 20.08 4.46 35.14
N GLY A 533 21.18 3.75 34.89
CA GLY A 533 21.77 2.79 35.81
C GLY A 533 22.83 3.46 36.67
N ASN A 534 24.11 3.27 36.30
CA ASN A 534 25.27 3.87 36.96
C ASN A 534 25.96 4.93 36.09
N TRP A 535 25.19 5.62 35.26
CA TRP A 535 25.61 6.69 34.35
C TRP A 535 24.69 7.91 34.45
N LEU A 536 24.93 8.91 33.61
CA LEU A 536 24.15 10.16 33.55
C LEU A 536 23.51 10.28 32.16
N ASP A 537 22.28 10.76 32.12
CA ASP A 537 21.66 11.24 30.91
C ASP A 537 21.47 12.75 31.00
N ALA A 538 21.61 13.45 29.88
CA ALA A 538 21.40 14.88 29.83
C ALA A 538 20.64 15.33 28.59
N TYR A 539 19.92 16.44 28.75
CA TYR A 539 19.05 17.01 27.72
C TYR A 539 19.21 18.52 27.67
N TRP A 540 19.22 19.08 26.46
CA TRP A 540 19.01 20.50 26.23
C TRP A 540 17.56 20.77 25.87
N PHE A 541 16.95 21.78 26.48
CA PHE A 541 15.57 22.17 26.20
C PHE A 541 15.36 23.69 26.24
N ASP A 542 14.27 24.17 25.65
CA ASP A 542 13.70 25.50 25.88
C ASP A 542 12.28 25.39 26.46
N GLY A 543 11.73 26.52 26.92
CA GLY A 543 10.46 26.52 27.62
C GLY A 543 10.53 25.93 29.04
N ASP A 544 9.40 25.42 29.54
CA ASP A 544 9.25 24.87 30.89
C ASP A 544 8.97 23.36 30.85
N VAL A 545 9.43 22.62 31.86
CA VAL A 545 9.04 21.22 32.08
C VAL A 545 7.61 21.18 32.60
N VAL A 546 6.70 20.58 31.83
CA VAL A 546 5.25 20.56 32.09
C VAL A 546 4.74 19.25 32.71
N ASP A 547 5.41 18.12 32.47
CA ASP A 547 5.21 16.86 33.21
C ASP A 547 6.58 16.21 33.50
N PHE A 548 6.70 15.57 34.66
CA PHE A 548 7.92 14.85 35.04
C PHE A 548 7.58 13.70 36.00
N ARG A 549 8.08 12.51 35.68
CA ARG A 549 7.94 11.29 36.48
C ARG A 549 9.27 10.59 36.58
N LEU A 550 9.59 10.15 37.80
CA LEU A 550 10.81 9.41 38.11
C LEU A 550 10.42 8.17 38.92
N ARG A 551 10.95 7.01 38.56
CA ARG A 551 10.76 5.76 39.29
C ARG A 551 12.12 5.12 39.56
N GLY A 552 12.60 5.37 40.78
CA GLY A 552 13.94 5.02 41.24
C GLY A 552 14.47 6.17 42.09
N ASP A 553 15.77 6.14 42.37
CA ASP A 553 16.41 7.05 43.33
C ASP A 553 17.54 7.91 42.72
N ALA A 554 17.63 7.98 41.37
CA ALA A 554 18.56 8.86 40.67
C ALA A 554 18.35 10.35 41.02
N ALA A 555 19.43 11.12 41.01
CA ALA A 555 19.38 12.56 41.23
C ALA A 555 18.97 13.28 39.94
N VAL A 556 18.12 14.30 40.05
CA VAL A 556 17.69 15.11 38.91
C VAL A 556 18.10 16.56 39.14
N ASP A 557 18.86 17.13 38.21
CA ASP A 557 19.33 18.52 38.23
C ASP A 557 18.80 19.26 37.00
N VAL A 558 17.98 20.29 37.23
CA VAL A 558 17.42 21.14 36.17
C VAL A 558 18.01 22.53 36.30
N GLN A 559 18.66 22.99 35.23
CA GLN A 559 19.32 24.29 35.17
C GLN A 559 18.74 25.12 34.03
N TYR A 560 17.99 26.15 34.41
CA TYR A 560 17.57 27.19 33.48
C TYR A 560 18.73 28.14 33.18
N ASN A 561 18.93 28.43 31.90
CA ASN A 561 20.00 29.26 31.33
C ASN A 561 21.42 28.72 31.59
N ALA A 562 21.61 27.40 31.48
CA ALA A 562 22.90 26.74 31.75
C ALA A 562 24.02 27.10 30.75
N ARG A 563 23.69 27.81 29.65
CA ARG A 563 24.65 28.29 28.64
C ARG A 563 25.03 29.78 28.76
N ASP A 564 24.71 30.45 29.87
CA ASP A 564 25.04 31.87 30.14
C ASP A 564 24.68 32.84 28.99
N GLN A 565 23.47 32.73 28.44
CA GLN A 565 22.93 33.69 27.47
C GLN A 565 22.21 34.87 28.14
#